data_AF-A0A7J4PCG4-F1
#
_entry.id   AF-A0A7J4PCG4-F1
#
_cell.length_a   1.000
_cell.length_b   1.000
_cell.length_c   1.000
_cell.angle_alpha   90.00
_cell.angle_beta   90.00
_cell.angle_gamma   90.00
#
_symmetry.space_group_name_H-M   'P 1'
#
loop_
_entity.id
_entity.type
_entity.pdbx_description
1 polymer ?
#
loop_
_entity_poly.entity_id
_entity_poly.type
_entity_poly.pdbx_seq_one_letter_code
_entity_poly.pdbx_strand_id
1 'polypeptide(L)'
;MTNESKFVVKLLPDGSIEVECSNKNDAFSFIEKLKYLSEEEKQIRSRVEEAKEKEEERREGELKNHFQRIPSQRDLVTYIVSKENFEHSIPEIHQHFFGKVFNPDPNSPEEDSLYRIVYQRLHRAQQKIAREYNGEWSIDWETPFGEKKYKVFSFQVKKVKIE
;
A
#
# COMPACT_ATOMS: atom_id res chain seq x y z
N MET A 1 31.81 17.01 47.09
CA MET A 1 30.47 17.60 47.11
C MET A 1 30.11 17.95 45.68
N THR A 2 29.19 17.23 45.07
CA THR A 2 28.71 17.51 43.71
C THR A 2 27.82 18.74 43.75
N ASN A 3 28.30 19.86 43.19
CA ASN A 3 27.45 21.01 42.91
C ASN A 3 26.47 20.60 41.81
N GLU A 4 25.27 20.18 42.18
CA GLU A 4 24.18 19.99 41.22
C GLU A 4 23.70 21.36 40.75
N SER A 5 23.99 21.70 39.49
CA SER A 5 23.44 22.88 38.83
C SER A 5 21.91 22.78 38.84
N LYS A 6 21.24 23.70 39.55
CA LYS A 6 19.77 23.79 39.57
C LYS A 6 19.30 24.65 38.40
N PHE A 7 18.53 24.04 37.51
CA PHE A 7 17.81 24.71 36.44
C PHE A 7 16.31 24.69 36.76
N VAL A 8 15.66 25.84 36.68
CA VAL A 8 14.19 25.94 36.70
C VAL A 8 13.75 26.39 35.32
N VAL A 9 13.02 25.53 34.62
CA VAL A 9 12.48 25.82 33.29
C VAL A 9 11.00 26.12 33.43
N LYS A 10 10.56 27.30 32.99
CA LYS A 10 9.16 27.72 32.95
C LYS A 10 8.74 27.91 31.50
N LEU A 11 7.61 27.32 31.13
CA LEU A 11 6.95 27.59 29.85
C LEU A 11 5.95 28.73 30.06
N LEU A 12 6.09 29.82 29.31
CA LEU A 12 5.23 30.99 29.38
C LEU A 12 3.99 30.82 28.50
N PRO A 13 2.89 31.56 28.76
CA PRO A 13 1.62 31.41 28.04
C PRO A 13 1.69 31.71 26.53
N ASP A 14 2.69 32.48 26.10
CA ASP A 14 2.96 32.78 24.69
C ASP A 14 3.80 31.69 23.98
N GLY A 15 4.14 30.61 24.70
CA GLY A 15 4.95 29.51 24.20
C GLY A 15 6.47 29.74 24.32
N SER A 16 6.91 30.87 24.88
CA SER A 16 8.33 31.11 25.16
C SER A 16 8.79 30.36 26.42
N ILE A 17 10.09 30.10 26.53
CA ILE A 17 10.68 29.37 27.66
C ILE A 17 11.59 30.32 28.45
N GLU A 18 11.35 30.42 29.76
CA GLU A 18 12.22 31.10 30.71
C GLU A 18 13.05 30.06 31.48
N VAL A 19 14.38 30.26 31.53
CA VAL A 19 15.30 29.34 32.21
C VAL A 19 16.04 30.10 33.31
N GLU A 20 15.73 29.76 34.56
CA GLU A 20 16.39 30.31 35.74
C GLU A 20 17.54 29.37 36.13
N CYS A 21 18.74 29.92 36.25
CA CYS A 21 19.97 29.18 36.47
C CYS A 21 20.83 29.85 37.54
N SER A 22 21.46 29.04 38.39
CA SER A 22 22.22 29.52 39.55
C SER A 22 23.54 30.21 39.17
N ASN A 23 24.05 29.95 37.97
CA ASN A 23 25.31 30.49 37.44
C ASN A 23 25.17 30.80 35.94
N LYS A 24 25.74 31.92 35.49
CA LYS A 24 25.77 32.31 34.07
C LYS A 24 26.49 31.29 33.18
N ASN A 25 27.57 30.66 33.65
CA ASN A 25 28.29 29.65 32.86
C ASN A 25 27.43 28.42 32.59
N ASP A 26 26.60 28.02 33.55
CA ASP A 26 25.67 26.90 33.42
C ASP A 26 24.56 27.23 32.41
N ALA A 27 24.09 28.49 32.39
CA ALA A 27 23.15 29.00 31.41
C ALA A 27 23.67 28.87 29.97
N PHE A 28 24.92 29.29 29.72
CA PHE A 28 25.54 29.20 28.40
C PHE A 28 25.67 27.75 27.94
N SER A 29 26.12 26.85 28.83
CA SER A 29 26.26 25.43 28.52
C SER A 29 24.92 24.76 28.17
N PHE A 30 23.84 25.16 28.86
CA PHE A 30 22.49 24.65 28.61
C PHE A 30 21.95 25.13 27.25
N ILE A 31 22.16 26.41 26.92
CA ILE A 31 21.74 26.99 25.63
C ILE A 31 22.51 26.35 24.46
N GLU A 32 23.82 26.11 24.59
CA GLU A 32 24.59 25.40 23.57
C GLU A 32 24.08 23.97 23.35
N LYS A 33 23.76 23.26 24.44
CA LYS A 33 23.19 21.92 24.36
C LYS A 33 21.83 21.91 23.65
N LEU A 34 20.96 22.89 23.92
CA LEU A 34 19.68 23.03 23.23
C LEU A 34 19.85 23.33 21.72
N LYS A 35 20.80 24.20 21.36
CA LYS A 35 21.12 24.47 19.96
C LYS A 35 21.60 23.21 19.23
N TYR A 36 22.50 22.46 19.87
CA TYR A 36 23.01 21.21 19.34
C TYR A 36 21.89 20.18 19.11
N LEU A 37 21.00 19.98 20.09
CA LEU A 37 19.85 19.09 19.95
C LEU A 37 18.90 19.53 18.82
N SER A 38 18.68 20.84 18.66
CA SER A 38 17.87 21.37 17.56
C SER A 38 18.49 21.09 16.18
N GLU A 39 19.82 21.15 16.06
CA GLU A 39 20.51 20.80 14.81
C GLU A 39 20.46 19.30 14.53
N GLU A 40 20.58 18.44 15.54
CA GLU A 40 20.40 16.99 15.39
C GLU A 40 18.97 16.64 14.93
N GLU A 41 17.95 17.27 15.50
CA GLU A 41 16.56 17.07 15.07
C GLU A 41 16.33 17.48 13.61
N LYS A 42 16.92 18.59 13.17
CA LYS A 42 16.88 19.03 11.77
C LYS A 42 17.53 18.00 10.85
N GLN A 43 18.69 17.47 11.22
CA GLN A 43 19.38 16.43 10.45
C GLN A 43 18.58 15.13 10.38
N ILE A 44 17.97 14.71 11.49
CA ILE A 44 17.10 13.52 11.51
C ILE A 44 15.90 13.73 10.59
N ARG A 45 15.23 14.90 10.65
CA ARG A 45 14.10 15.23 9.77
C ARG A 45 14.51 15.21 8.29
N SER A 46 15.66 15.80 7.95
CA SER A 46 16.20 15.78 6.58
C SER A 46 16.39 14.34 6.08
N ARG A 47 17.02 13.48 6.88
CA ARG A 47 17.26 12.08 6.54
C ARG A 47 15.98 11.27 6.39
N VAL A 48 14.98 11.54 7.22
CA VAL A 48 13.66 10.91 7.12
C VAL A 48 12.96 11.32 5.84
N GLU A 49 13.05 12.59 5.45
CA GLU A 49 12.41 13.09 4.24
C GLU A 49 13.09 12.54 2.99
N GLU A 50 14.43 12.53 2.93
CA GLU A 50 15.19 11.86 1.87
C GLU A 50 14.88 10.36 1.75
N ALA A 51 14.66 9.68 2.88
CA ALA A 51 14.31 8.27 2.88
C ALA A 51 12.89 8.02 2.35
N LYS A 52 11.94 8.93 2.63
CA LYS A 52 10.60 8.85 2.05
C LYS A 52 10.61 9.09 0.56
N GLU A 53 11.33 10.11 0.09
CA GLU A 53 11.43 10.44 -1.33
C GLU A 53 12.02 9.27 -2.13
N LYS A 54 13.11 8.65 -1.64
CA LYS A 54 13.68 7.44 -2.26
C LYS A 54 12.73 6.25 -2.28
N GLU A 55 11.94 6.07 -1.24
CA GLU A 55 10.94 5.00 -1.19
C GLU A 55 9.78 5.28 -2.16
N GLU A 56 9.38 6.54 -2.34
CA GLU A 56 8.38 6.96 -3.32
C GLU A 56 8.87 6.76 -4.76
N GLU A 57 10.11 7.17 -5.08
CA GLU A 57 10.74 6.89 -6.38
C GLU A 57 10.82 5.39 -6.68
N ARG A 58 11.17 4.57 -5.68
CA ARG A 58 11.20 3.11 -5.82
C ARG A 58 9.81 2.55 -6.13
N ARG A 59 8.78 3.03 -5.43
CA ARG A 59 7.38 2.62 -5.66
C ARG A 59 6.88 3.03 -7.04
N GLU A 60 7.16 4.25 -7.49
CA GLU A 60 6.81 4.69 -8.84
C GLU A 60 7.48 3.83 -9.92
N GLY A 61 8.75 3.47 -9.73
CA GLY A 61 9.48 2.57 -10.62
C GLY A 61 8.85 1.18 -10.69
N GLU A 62 8.46 0.62 -9.55
CA GLU A 62 7.76 -0.66 -9.46
C GLU A 62 6.38 -0.62 -10.13
N LEU A 63 5.60 0.44 -9.92
CA LEU A 63 4.29 0.59 -10.56
C LEU A 63 4.38 0.72 -12.08
N LYS A 64 5.31 1.54 -12.60
CA LYS A 64 5.55 1.64 -14.05
C LYS A 64 5.89 0.29 -14.67
N ASN A 65 6.68 -0.53 -13.97
CA ASN A 65 6.96 -1.91 -14.40
C ASN A 65 5.70 -2.79 -14.40
N HIS A 66 4.79 -2.63 -13.44
CA HIS A 66 3.52 -3.37 -13.42
C HIS A 66 2.63 -3.01 -14.62
N PHE A 67 2.52 -1.73 -15.00
CA PHE A 67 1.75 -1.33 -16.19
C PHE A 67 2.25 -1.98 -17.48
N GLN A 68 3.56 -2.23 -17.59
CA GLN A 68 4.14 -2.94 -18.74
C GLN A 68 3.84 -4.46 -18.72
N ARG A 69 3.52 -5.02 -17.55
CA ARG A 69 3.26 -6.45 -17.34
C ARG A 69 1.78 -6.80 -17.25
N ILE A 70 0.86 -5.87 -17.52
CA ILE A 70 -0.58 -6.14 -17.39
C ILE A 70 -0.95 -7.32 -18.31
N PRO A 71 -1.51 -8.42 -17.75
CA PRO A 71 -1.80 -9.62 -18.51
C PRO A 71 -2.77 -9.33 -19.65
N SER A 72 -2.55 -9.96 -20.80
CA SER A 72 -3.47 -9.87 -21.92
C SER A 72 -4.75 -10.64 -21.63
N GLN A 73 -5.80 -10.42 -22.42
CA GLN A 73 -7.01 -11.23 -22.31
C GLN A 73 -6.72 -12.72 -22.54
N ARG A 74 -5.75 -13.07 -23.40
CA ARG A 74 -5.35 -14.46 -23.66
C ARG A 74 -4.70 -15.08 -22.43
N ASP A 75 -3.83 -14.34 -21.74
CA ASP A 75 -3.15 -14.82 -20.54
C ASP A 75 -4.16 -15.09 -19.42
N LEU A 76 -5.11 -14.17 -19.23
CA LEU A 76 -6.20 -14.34 -18.25
C LEU A 76 -7.06 -15.57 -18.56
N VAL A 77 -7.47 -15.76 -19.82
CA VAL A 77 -8.25 -16.95 -20.21
C VAL A 77 -7.46 -18.23 -19.93
N THR A 78 -6.19 -18.27 -20.33
CA THR A 78 -5.33 -19.44 -20.13
C THR A 78 -5.18 -19.77 -18.65
N TYR A 79 -4.94 -18.75 -17.82
CA TYR A 79 -4.84 -18.89 -16.37
C TYR A 79 -6.14 -19.43 -15.76
N ILE A 80 -7.28 -18.81 -16.07
CA ILE A 80 -8.58 -19.16 -15.50
C ILE A 80 -8.99 -20.59 -15.90
N VAL A 81 -8.84 -20.96 -17.17
CA VAL A 81 -9.20 -22.30 -17.66
C VAL A 81 -8.33 -23.40 -17.06
N SER A 82 -7.11 -23.07 -16.59
CA SER A 82 -6.24 -24.04 -15.91
C SER A 82 -6.69 -24.41 -14.50
N LYS A 83 -7.64 -23.65 -13.92
CA LYS A 83 -8.15 -23.85 -12.56
C LYS A 83 -9.32 -24.82 -12.55
N GLU A 84 -9.45 -25.57 -11.45
CA GLU A 84 -10.64 -26.39 -11.20
C GLU A 84 -11.89 -25.50 -11.15
N ASN A 85 -12.96 -25.90 -11.86
CA ASN A 85 -14.19 -25.11 -12.01
C ASN A 85 -13.98 -23.67 -12.48
N PHE A 86 -12.83 -23.39 -13.09
CA PHE A 86 -12.38 -22.06 -13.49
C PHE A 86 -12.40 -21.03 -12.35
N GLU A 87 -12.25 -21.51 -11.11
CA GLU A 87 -12.37 -20.68 -9.92
C GLU A 87 -11.23 -19.66 -9.85
N HIS A 88 -11.57 -18.40 -9.61
CA HIS A 88 -10.58 -17.33 -9.46
C HIS A 88 -11.13 -16.10 -8.70
N SER A 89 -10.22 -15.29 -8.17
CA SER A 89 -10.53 -13.97 -7.61
C SER A 89 -9.59 -12.87 -8.13
N ILE A 90 -9.99 -11.60 -8.05
CA ILE A 90 -9.13 -10.47 -8.46
C ILE A 90 -7.82 -10.44 -7.67
N PRO A 91 -7.80 -10.60 -6.33
CA PRO A 91 -6.55 -10.62 -5.57
C PRO A 91 -5.63 -11.77 -5.98
N GLU A 92 -6.18 -12.95 -6.28
CA GLU A 92 -5.39 -14.08 -6.76
C GLU A 92 -4.75 -13.77 -8.11
N ILE A 93 -5.50 -13.16 -9.04
CA ILE A 93 -4.97 -12.69 -10.32
C ILE A 93 -3.86 -11.66 -10.10
N HIS A 94 -4.07 -10.70 -9.19
CA HIS A 94 -3.05 -9.72 -8.85
C HIS A 94 -1.78 -10.39 -8.31
N GLN A 95 -1.94 -11.31 -7.38
CA GLN A 95 -0.84 -12.06 -6.79
C GLN A 95 -0.09 -12.89 -7.85
N HIS A 96 -0.80 -13.54 -8.77
CA HIS A 96 -0.19 -14.36 -9.81
C HIS A 96 0.63 -13.55 -10.83
N PHE A 97 0.05 -12.47 -11.37
CA PHE A 97 0.68 -11.73 -12.47
C PHE A 97 1.62 -10.62 -12.01
N PHE A 98 1.45 -10.10 -10.80
CA PHE A 98 2.22 -8.95 -10.30
C PHE A 98 2.97 -9.25 -8.99
N GLY A 99 2.70 -10.37 -8.32
CA GLY A 99 3.34 -10.73 -7.05
C GLY A 99 2.83 -9.94 -5.84
N LYS A 100 1.84 -9.08 -6.02
CA LYS A 100 1.23 -8.22 -5.01
C LYS A 100 -0.26 -8.08 -5.29
N VAL A 101 -1.07 -7.93 -4.24
CA VAL A 101 -2.49 -7.58 -4.34
C VAL A 101 -2.65 -6.06 -4.36
N PHE A 102 -3.19 -5.52 -5.46
CA PHE A 102 -3.65 -4.13 -5.52
C PHE A 102 -5.08 -4.03 -4.99
N ASN A 103 -5.34 -3.00 -4.18
CA ASN A 103 -6.68 -2.66 -3.71
C ASN A 103 -7.09 -1.30 -4.30
N PRO A 104 -8.38 -1.06 -4.57
CA PRO A 104 -8.84 0.27 -4.94
C PRO A 104 -8.67 1.21 -3.73
N ASP A 105 -7.77 2.20 -3.86
CA ASP A 105 -7.50 3.22 -2.86
C ASP A 105 -7.60 4.61 -3.51
N PRO A 106 -8.49 5.51 -3.04
CA PRO A 106 -8.59 6.87 -3.55
C PRO A 106 -7.30 7.69 -3.37
N ASN A 107 -6.41 7.30 -2.46
CA ASN A 107 -5.12 7.96 -2.24
C ASN A 107 -4.00 7.41 -3.15
N SER A 108 -4.29 6.39 -3.97
CA SER A 108 -3.35 5.85 -4.95
C SER A 108 -4.03 5.72 -6.34
N PRO A 109 -4.10 6.82 -7.11
CA PRO A 109 -4.75 6.83 -8.43
C PRO A 109 -4.18 5.79 -9.40
N GLU A 110 -2.90 5.47 -9.27
CA GLU A 110 -2.22 4.51 -10.12
C GLU A 110 -2.59 3.06 -9.79
N GLU A 111 -2.62 2.69 -8.50
CA GLU A 111 -3.10 1.36 -8.08
C GLU A 111 -4.60 1.18 -8.40
N ASP A 112 -5.41 2.23 -8.25
CA ASP A 112 -6.83 2.21 -8.66
C ASP A 112 -6.98 2.01 -10.18
N SER A 113 -6.16 2.72 -10.97
CA SER A 113 -6.14 2.57 -12.43
C SER A 113 -5.78 1.13 -12.85
N LEU A 114 -4.73 0.56 -12.24
CA LEU A 114 -4.29 -0.79 -12.54
C LEU A 114 -5.35 -1.83 -12.15
N TYR A 115 -5.94 -1.69 -10.95
CA TYR A 115 -7.06 -2.49 -10.49
C TYR A 115 -8.22 -2.48 -11.51
N ARG A 116 -8.63 -1.29 -11.97
CA ARG A 116 -9.71 -1.13 -12.96
C ARG A 116 -9.38 -1.78 -14.29
N ILE A 117 -8.15 -1.61 -14.79
CA ILE A 117 -7.73 -2.20 -16.07
C ILE A 117 -7.77 -3.73 -16.00
N VAL A 118 -7.20 -4.32 -14.93
CA VAL A 118 -7.23 -5.77 -14.72
C VAL A 118 -8.67 -6.27 -14.61
N TYR A 119 -9.51 -5.58 -13.85
CA TYR A 119 -10.92 -5.91 -13.70
C TYR A 119 -11.67 -5.93 -15.04
N GLN A 120 -11.48 -4.91 -15.88
CA GLN A 120 -12.12 -4.84 -17.19
C GLN A 120 -11.65 -5.96 -18.12
N ARG A 121 -10.35 -6.28 -18.11
CA ARG A 121 -9.79 -7.38 -18.91
C ARG A 121 -10.28 -8.73 -18.42
N LEU A 122 -10.37 -8.93 -17.10
CA LEU A 122 -10.93 -10.12 -16.48
C LEU A 122 -12.37 -10.35 -16.91
N HIS A 123 -13.21 -9.32 -16.86
CA HIS A 123 -14.59 -9.41 -17.29
C HIS A 123 -14.70 -9.82 -18.78
N ARG A 124 -13.82 -9.30 -19.65
CA ARG A 124 -13.77 -9.74 -21.07
C ARG A 124 -13.30 -11.19 -21.23
N ALA A 125 -12.37 -11.65 -20.39
CA ALA A 125 -11.93 -13.04 -20.37
C ALA A 125 -13.08 -13.96 -19.94
N GLN A 126 -13.80 -13.61 -18.88
CA GLN A 126 -14.98 -14.32 -18.39
C GLN A 126 -16.07 -14.42 -19.47
N GLN A 127 -16.38 -13.34 -20.19
CA GLN A 127 -17.33 -13.37 -21.31
C GLN A 127 -16.89 -14.31 -22.43
N LYS A 128 -15.59 -14.33 -22.74
CA LYS A 128 -15.04 -15.23 -23.76
C LYS A 128 -15.18 -16.70 -23.35
N ILE A 129 -14.80 -17.03 -22.11
CA ILE A 129 -14.95 -18.39 -21.56
C ILE A 129 -16.42 -18.81 -21.53
N ALA A 130 -17.33 -17.94 -21.09
CA ALA A 130 -18.77 -18.26 -21.05
C ALA A 130 -19.33 -18.62 -22.44
N ARG A 131 -18.86 -17.93 -23.49
CA ARG A 131 -19.23 -18.24 -24.89
C ARG A 131 -18.61 -19.54 -25.39
N GLU A 132 -17.34 -19.78 -25.08
CA GLU A 132 -16.60 -20.96 -25.56
C GLU A 132 -17.06 -22.25 -24.88
N TYR A 133 -17.34 -22.21 -23.57
CA TYR A 133 -17.69 -23.38 -22.76
C TYR A 133 -19.19 -23.50 -22.47
N ASN A 134 -20.02 -22.62 -23.03
CA ASN A 134 -21.47 -22.59 -22.87
C ASN A 134 -21.91 -22.72 -21.39
N GLY A 135 -21.47 -21.79 -20.57
CA GLY A 135 -21.72 -21.81 -19.12
C GLY A 135 -22.03 -20.43 -18.56
N GLU A 136 -22.23 -20.38 -17.25
CA GLU A 136 -22.53 -19.18 -16.48
C GLU A 136 -21.56 -19.03 -15.31
N TRP A 137 -21.31 -17.79 -14.91
CA TRP A 137 -20.48 -17.47 -13.77
C TRP A 137 -21.33 -17.32 -12.52
N SER A 138 -20.98 -18.03 -11.46
CA SER A 138 -21.44 -17.77 -10.09
C SER A 138 -20.45 -16.85 -9.37
N ILE A 139 -20.97 -16.03 -8.46
CA ILE A 139 -20.19 -15.09 -7.67
C ILE A 139 -20.50 -15.33 -6.20
N ASP A 140 -19.47 -15.68 -5.44
CA ASP A 140 -19.52 -15.83 -4.00
C ASP A 140 -18.56 -14.83 -3.32
N TRP A 141 -18.79 -14.58 -2.03
CA TRP A 141 -17.94 -13.70 -1.23
C TRP A 141 -17.15 -14.53 -0.23
N GLU A 142 -15.86 -14.69 -0.46
CA GLU A 142 -14.97 -15.49 0.38
C GLU A 142 -13.79 -14.67 0.89
N THR A 143 -13.07 -15.19 1.87
CA THR A 143 -11.86 -14.58 2.44
C THR A 143 -10.60 -15.36 2.04
N PRO A 144 -10.16 -15.31 0.76
CA PRO A 144 -8.99 -16.07 0.29
C PRO A 144 -7.68 -15.70 1.00
N PHE A 145 -7.61 -14.51 1.60
CA PHE A 145 -6.44 -14.02 2.36
C PHE A 145 -6.80 -13.63 3.81
N GLY A 146 -7.91 -14.17 4.35
CA GLY A 146 -8.32 -14.02 5.75
C GLY A 146 -8.94 -12.67 6.13
N GLU A 147 -8.30 -11.55 5.80
CA GLU A 147 -8.65 -10.24 6.36
C GLU A 147 -9.81 -9.54 5.64
N LYS A 148 -10.01 -9.83 4.35
CA LYS A 148 -11.01 -9.16 3.50
C LYS A 148 -11.82 -10.15 2.70
N LYS A 149 -13.13 -9.89 2.60
CA LYS A 149 -14.01 -10.60 1.69
C LYS A 149 -13.78 -10.11 0.26
N TYR A 150 -13.56 -11.04 -0.65
CA TYR A 150 -13.37 -10.80 -2.07
C TYR A 150 -14.39 -11.61 -2.87
N LYS A 151 -14.73 -11.10 -4.04
CA LYS A 151 -15.54 -11.84 -5.00
C LYS A 151 -14.72 -13.00 -5.55
N VAL A 152 -15.20 -14.21 -5.33
CA VAL A 152 -14.72 -15.43 -5.97
C VAL A 152 -15.69 -15.77 -7.09
N PHE A 153 -15.13 -15.99 -8.27
CA PHE A 153 -15.88 -16.35 -9.46
C PHE A 153 -15.67 -17.84 -9.72
N SER A 154 -16.75 -18.58 -9.90
CA SER A 154 -16.74 -20.00 -10.26
C SER A 154 -17.59 -20.22 -11.50
N PHE A 155 -17.24 -21.20 -12.33
CA PHE A 155 -17.92 -21.45 -13.59
C PHE A 155 -18.78 -22.70 -13.54
N GLN A 156 -20.01 -22.59 -14.02
CA GLN A 156 -20.94 -23.71 -14.13
C GLN A 156 -21.33 -23.92 -15.59
N VAL A 157 -21.05 -25.10 -16.12
CA VAL A 157 -21.47 -25.47 -17.49
C VAL A 157 -22.99 -25.58 -17.51
N LYS A 158 -23.65 -24.98 -18.53
CA LYS A 158 -25.09 -25.16 -18.71
C LYS A 158 -25.35 -26.62 -19.00
N LYS A 159 -26.06 -27.29 -18.08
CA LYS A 159 -26.61 -28.62 -18.36
C LYS A 159 -27.61 -28.47 -19.50
N VAL A 160 -27.25 -28.94 -20.69
CA VAL A 160 -28.22 -29.08 -21.78
C VAL A 160 -29.18 -30.17 -21.34
N LYS A 161 -30.45 -29.81 -21.07
CA LYS A 161 -31.52 -30.80 -21.00
C LYS A 161 -31.64 -31.39 -22.40
N ILE A 162 -31.20 -32.62 -22.56
CA ILE A 162 -31.55 -33.42 -23.73
C ILE A 162 -32.98 -33.89 -23.45
N GLU A 163 -33.95 -33.30 -24.17
CA GLU A 163 -35.33 -33.78 -24.23
C GLU A 163 -35.45 -34.97 -25.19
#